data_AF-A0A1H6J3L2-F1
#
_entry.id   AF-A0A1H6J3L2-F1
#
_cell.length_a   1.000
_cell.length_b   1.000
_cell.length_c   1.000
_cell.angle_alpha   90.00
_cell.angle_beta   90.00
_cell.angle_gamma   90.00
#
_symmetry.space_group_name_H-M   'P 1'
#
loop_
_entity.id
_entity.type
_entity.pdbx_description
1 polymer ?
#
loop_
_entity_poly.entity_id
_entity_poly.type
_entity_poly.pdbx_seq_one_letter_code
_entity_poly.pdbx_strand_id
1 'polypeptide(L)'
;MKSNFKISILFLFSGTLLSCISNNSKGEDDYQLTEKMTINTYKKQLKKIEILKKSMTEYMDFSDPSYTENDIEKCESILTDFIQNIDKTSNREEVLKIIQLTVFQFNELNKKCDFALIETNEREQIAEIIIEAGYLKGYNSLTEDVTEEWREW
;
A
#
# COMPACT_ATOMS: atom_id res chain seq x y z
N MET A 1 56.03 -8.59 28.18
CA MET A 1 55.72 -7.16 27.96
C MET A 1 54.23 -6.98 28.14
N LYS A 2 53.84 -6.10 29.07
CA LYS A 2 52.46 -5.69 29.34
C LYS A 2 51.99 -4.75 28.23
N SER A 3 50.72 -4.81 27.84
CA SER A 3 49.78 -3.72 28.14
C SER A 3 48.37 -4.06 27.62
N ASN A 4 47.42 -4.09 28.55
CA ASN A 4 45.99 -3.98 28.30
C ASN A 4 45.66 -2.48 28.23
N PHE A 5 44.88 -2.04 27.25
CA PHE A 5 44.33 -0.68 27.26
C PHE A 5 42.80 -0.76 27.20
N LYS A 6 42.16 -0.57 28.36
CA LYS A 6 40.73 -0.30 28.48
C LYS A 6 40.56 1.23 28.40
N ILE A 7 39.71 1.71 27.50
CA ILE A 7 39.22 3.10 27.54
C ILE A 7 37.75 3.05 27.92
N SER A 8 37.47 3.53 29.12
CA SER A 8 36.13 3.81 29.63
C SER A 8 35.89 5.31 29.38
N ILE A 9 34.93 5.65 28.54
CA ILE A 9 34.52 7.05 28.34
C ILE A 9 33.20 7.25 29.08
N LEU A 10 33.31 7.95 30.21
CA LEU A 10 32.22 8.43 31.04
C LEU A 10 31.89 9.85 30.58
N PHE A 11 30.80 10.05 29.83
CA PHE A 11 30.27 11.38 29.55
C PHE A 11 29.25 11.73 30.63
N LEU A 12 29.69 12.51 31.62
CA LEU A 12 28.83 13.28 32.50
C LEU A 12 28.60 14.65 31.86
N PHE A 13 27.41 14.87 31.32
CA PHE A 13 26.92 16.22 31.02
C PHE A 13 25.84 16.59 32.04
N SER A 14 26.25 17.39 33.02
CA SER A 14 25.36 18.16 33.90
C SER A 14 25.10 19.52 33.25
N GLY A 15 23.83 19.92 33.11
CA GLY A 15 23.49 21.26 32.61
C GLY A 15 21.99 21.56 32.55
N THR A 16 21.45 21.99 33.69
CA THR A 16 20.36 22.97 33.95
C THR A 16 19.07 23.02 33.10
N LEU A 17 17.94 22.93 33.82
CA LEU A 17 16.58 23.31 33.42
C LEU A 17 16.37 24.84 33.42
N LEU A 18 15.70 25.36 32.37
CA LEU A 18 14.78 26.53 32.24
C LEU A 18 14.72 26.79 30.72
N SER A 19 13.62 27.01 29.99
CA SER A 19 12.22 27.36 30.22
C SER A 19 11.46 27.17 28.89
N CYS A 20 10.15 26.88 28.93
CA CYS A 20 9.28 26.75 27.76
C CYS A 20 9.07 28.08 27.00
N ILE A 21 8.92 28.03 25.66
CA ILE A 21 7.83 28.60 24.83
C ILE A 21 8.16 28.48 23.31
N SER A 22 7.22 27.81 22.61
CA SER A 22 6.85 27.69 21.17
C SER A 22 7.39 28.68 20.12
N ASN A 23 7.44 28.43 18.80
CA ASN A 23 7.08 27.33 17.87
C ASN A 23 7.76 27.63 16.51
N ASN A 24 8.15 26.62 15.72
CA ASN A 24 7.56 26.26 14.41
C ASN A 24 8.55 25.63 13.40
N SER A 25 8.21 24.38 13.04
CA SER A 25 8.34 23.64 11.77
C SER A 25 9.67 23.53 11.00
N LYS A 26 10.18 22.29 10.95
CA LYS A 26 10.37 21.54 9.69
C LYS A 26 10.28 20.04 10.00
N GLY A 27 9.44 19.35 9.24
CA GLY A 27 8.95 18.00 9.51
C GLY A 27 10.07 16.97 9.66
N GLU A 28 10.01 16.24 10.76
CA GLU A 28 10.61 14.93 10.89
C GLU A 28 9.57 13.94 10.38
N ASP A 29 9.77 13.42 9.18
CA ASP A 29 9.02 12.26 8.71
C ASP A 29 9.51 11.05 9.51
N ASP A 30 8.77 10.72 10.57
CA ASP A 30 8.97 9.54 11.42
C ASP A 30 8.66 8.27 10.61
N TYR A 31 9.64 7.78 9.85
CA TYR A 31 9.55 6.46 9.21
C TYR A 31 9.78 5.37 10.27
N GLN A 32 8.69 4.86 10.84
CA GLN A 32 8.73 3.74 11.77
C GLN A 32 9.01 2.40 11.06
N LEU A 33 9.77 1.55 11.75
CA LEU A 33 10.19 0.23 11.30
C LEU A 33 8.99 -0.67 10.99
N THR A 34 9.08 -1.38 9.88
CA THR A 34 7.94 -1.95 9.14
C THR A 34 7.46 -3.27 9.74
N GLU A 35 6.30 -3.25 10.40
CA GLU A 35 5.65 -4.47 10.86
C GLU A 35 5.03 -5.23 9.66
N LYS A 36 4.96 -6.56 9.75
CA LYS A 36 4.15 -7.35 8.81
C LYS A 36 2.69 -7.00 9.02
N MET A 37 1.86 -7.10 7.97
CA MET A 37 0.42 -7.02 8.14
C MET A 37 -0.05 -8.08 9.14
N THR A 38 -0.87 -7.67 10.10
CA THR A 38 -1.48 -8.62 11.02
C THR A 38 -2.41 -9.57 10.25
N ILE A 39 -2.60 -10.79 10.77
CA ILE A 39 -3.52 -11.78 10.16
C ILE A 39 -4.93 -11.19 9.96
N ASN A 40 -5.40 -10.36 10.90
CA ASN A 40 -6.72 -9.74 10.82
C ASN A 40 -6.79 -8.70 9.69
N THR A 41 -5.74 -7.88 9.57
CA THR A 41 -5.61 -6.89 8.49
C THR A 41 -5.56 -7.57 7.12
N TYR A 42 -4.75 -8.63 6.98
CA TYR A 42 -4.66 -9.40 5.74
C TYR A 42 -6.01 -10.01 5.35
N LYS A 43 -6.73 -10.63 6.29
CA LYS A 43 -8.09 -11.15 6.06
C LYS A 43 -9.08 -10.07 5.64
N LYS A 44 -8.99 -8.86 6.23
CA LYS A 44 -9.84 -7.73 5.85
C LYS A 44 -9.58 -7.31 4.41
N GLN A 45 -8.32 -7.26 3.98
CA GLN A 45 -7.95 -6.96 2.59
C GLN A 45 -8.51 -8.02 1.62
N LEU A 46 -8.34 -9.31 1.91
CA LEU A 46 -8.92 -10.37 1.09
C LEU A 46 -10.44 -10.28 1.00
N LYS A 47 -11.12 -9.89 2.08
CA LYS A 47 -12.57 -9.71 2.07
C LYS A 47 -13.01 -8.56 1.15
N LYS A 48 -12.22 -7.49 1.04
CA LYS A 48 -12.49 -6.41 0.08
C LYS A 48 -12.36 -6.88 -1.36
N ILE A 49 -11.35 -7.69 -1.66
CA ILE A 49 -11.17 -8.31 -2.98
C ILE A 49 -12.36 -9.23 -3.31
N GLU A 50 -12.84 -10.02 -2.35
CA GLU A 50 -14.03 -10.87 -2.52
C GLU A 50 -15.29 -10.04 -2.82
N ILE A 51 -15.46 -8.89 -2.16
CA ILE A 51 -16.59 -7.97 -2.40
C ILE A 51 -16.50 -7.37 -3.81
N LEU A 52 -15.32 -6.92 -4.23
CA LEU A 52 -15.08 -6.40 -5.58
C LEU A 52 -15.41 -7.47 -6.63
N LYS A 53 -14.86 -8.67 -6.49
CA LYS A 53 -15.14 -9.80 -7.38
C LYS A 53 -16.64 -10.05 -7.51
N LYS A 54 -17.34 -10.09 -6.37
CA LYS A 54 -18.78 -10.28 -6.33
C LYS A 54 -19.53 -9.19 -7.09
N SER A 55 -19.16 -7.91 -6.91
CA SER A 55 -19.75 -6.78 -7.64
C SER A 55 -19.61 -6.96 -9.16
N MET A 56 -18.43 -7.34 -9.62
CA MET A 56 -18.15 -7.55 -11.05
C MET A 56 -18.93 -8.74 -11.61
N THR A 57 -19.02 -9.85 -10.87
CA THR A 57 -19.80 -11.03 -11.28
C THR A 57 -21.30 -10.71 -11.34
N GLU A 58 -21.84 -10.00 -10.34
CA GLU A 58 -23.24 -9.57 -10.35
C GLU A 58 -23.52 -8.69 -11.57
N TYR A 59 -22.66 -7.71 -11.87
CA TYR A 59 -22.84 -6.87 -13.06
C TYR A 59 -22.82 -7.68 -14.36
N MET A 60 -21.90 -8.65 -14.47
CA MET A 60 -21.82 -9.55 -15.61
C MET A 60 -23.12 -10.32 -15.84
N ASP A 61 -23.69 -10.89 -14.77
CA ASP A 61 -24.96 -11.64 -14.82
C ASP A 61 -26.13 -10.77 -15.30
N PHE A 62 -26.11 -9.46 -15.01
CA PHE A 62 -27.18 -8.53 -15.39
C PHE A 62 -27.00 -7.87 -16.76
N SER A 63 -25.76 -7.66 -17.20
CA SER A 63 -25.46 -6.70 -18.27
C SER A 63 -24.75 -7.29 -19.49
N ASP A 64 -24.34 -8.57 -19.45
CA ASP A 64 -23.63 -9.26 -20.54
C ASP A 64 -22.47 -8.42 -21.16
N PRO A 65 -21.49 -7.99 -20.35
CA PRO A 65 -20.40 -7.13 -20.80
C PRO A 65 -19.41 -7.88 -21.71
N SER A 66 -18.50 -7.13 -22.33
CA SER A 66 -17.48 -7.70 -23.23
C SER A 66 -16.39 -8.51 -22.51
N TYR A 67 -16.25 -8.36 -21.19
CA TYR A 67 -15.29 -9.12 -20.39
C TYR A 67 -15.87 -10.44 -19.88
N THR A 68 -14.98 -11.35 -19.49
CA THR A 68 -15.30 -12.73 -19.10
C THR A 68 -15.03 -12.98 -17.62
N GLU A 69 -15.53 -14.10 -17.09
CA GLU A 69 -15.23 -14.54 -15.72
C GLU A 69 -13.72 -14.67 -15.48
N ASN A 70 -12.95 -15.12 -16.47
CA ASN A 70 -11.49 -15.19 -16.40
C ASN A 70 -10.85 -13.80 -16.21
N ASP A 71 -11.45 -12.74 -16.75
CA ASP A 71 -10.94 -11.36 -16.57
C ASP A 71 -11.21 -10.88 -15.14
N ILE A 72 -12.36 -11.24 -14.56
CA ILE A 72 -12.65 -11.00 -13.14
C ILE A 72 -11.66 -11.78 -12.24
N GLU A 73 -11.42 -13.06 -12.54
CA GLU A 73 -10.43 -13.85 -11.80
C GLU A 73 -9.02 -13.25 -11.91
N LYS A 74 -8.69 -12.66 -13.07
CA LYS A 74 -7.41 -11.98 -13.25
C LYS A 74 -7.31 -10.71 -12.40
N CYS A 75 -8.40 -9.94 -12.28
CA CYS A 75 -8.50 -8.80 -11.37
C CYS A 75 -8.26 -9.23 -9.91
N GLU A 76 -8.94 -10.29 -9.44
CA GLU A 76 -8.73 -10.86 -8.10
C GLU A 76 -7.27 -11.29 -7.86
N SER A 77 -6.68 -11.98 -8.84
CA SER A 77 -5.29 -12.44 -8.78
C SER A 77 -4.31 -11.27 -8.67
N ILE A 78 -4.49 -10.20 -9.45
CA ILE A 78 -3.62 -9.00 -9.40
C ILE A 78 -3.64 -8.39 -8.00
N LEU A 79 -4.81 -8.22 -7.39
CA LEU A 79 -4.91 -7.67 -6.03
C LEU A 79 -4.34 -8.61 -4.97
N THR A 80 -4.60 -9.92 -5.10
CA THR A 80 -4.08 -10.90 -4.15
C THR A 80 -2.55 -10.92 -4.19
N ASP A 81 -1.96 -10.91 -5.39
CA ASP A 81 -0.51 -10.83 -5.57
C ASP A 81 0.06 -9.51 -5.02
N PHE A 82 -0.63 -8.40 -5.24
CA PHE A 82 -0.28 -7.11 -4.68
C PHE A 82 -0.20 -7.15 -3.14
N ILE A 83 -1.25 -7.64 -2.46
CA ILE A 83 -1.29 -7.75 -0.99
C ILE A 83 -0.17 -8.66 -0.46
N GLN A 84 0.13 -9.76 -1.16
CA GLN A 84 1.24 -10.64 -0.78
C GLN A 84 2.61 -10.01 -0.98
N ASN A 85 2.79 -9.19 -2.00
CA ASN A 85 4.07 -8.58 -2.32
C ASN A 85 4.34 -7.35 -1.45
N ILE A 86 3.32 -6.52 -1.18
CA ILE A 86 3.48 -5.35 -0.33
C ILE A 86 3.82 -5.73 1.12
N ASP A 87 3.33 -6.88 1.63
CA ASP A 87 3.67 -7.37 2.98
C ASP A 87 5.17 -7.63 3.17
N LYS A 88 5.86 -8.01 2.08
CA LYS A 88 7.28 -8.37 2.08
C LYS A 88 8.22 -7.16 1.98
N THR A 89 7.67 -5.96 1.78
CA THR A 89 8.47 -4.73 1.60
C THR A 89 9.01 -4.18 2.92
N SER A 90 10.13 -3.48 2.80
CA SER A 90 10.89 -2.91 3.91
C SER A 90 11.06 -1.39 3.84
N ASN A 91 10.68 -0.76 2.73
CA ASN A 91 10.73 0.69 2.57
C ASN A 91 9.66 1.21 1.59
N ARG A 92 9.47 2.52 1.57
CA ARG A 92 8.48 3.22 0.74
C ARG A 92 8.75 3.07 -0.76
N GLU A 93 10.01 3.08 -1.18
CA GLU A 93 10.37 2.95 -2.60
C GLU A 93 9.93 1.59 -3.17
N GLU A 94 10.16 0.51 -2.43
CA GLU A 94 9.67 -0.83 -2.79
C GLU A 94 8.14 -0.87 -2.91
N VAL A 95 7.43 -0.21 -1.99
CA VAL A 95 5.96 -0.14 -2.05
C VAL A 95 5.47 0.63 -3.26
N LEU A 96 6.01 1.83 -3.51
CA LEU A 96 5.62 2.63 -4.68
C LEU A 96 5.88 1.87 -5.99
N LYS A 97 6.99 1.13 -6.08
CA LYS A 97 7.29 0.28 -7.23
C LYS A 97 6.27 -0.85 -7.40
N ILE A 98 5.87 -1.51 -6.32
CA ILE A 98 4.83 -2.55 -6.38
C ILE A 98 3.49 -1.94 -6.80
N ILE A 99 3.12 -0.79 -6.25
CA ILE A 99 1.89 -0.07 -6.62
C ILE A 99 1.89 0.27 -8.11
N GLN A 100 2.98 0.87 -8.61
CA GLN A 100 3.12 1.20 -10.03
C GLN A 100 2.93 -0.03 -10.92
N LEU A 101 3.61 -1.15 -10.60
CA LEU A 101 3.49 -2.39 -11.36
C LEU A 101 2.06 -2.94 -11.34
N THR A 102 1.39 -2.89 -10.19
CA THR A 102 -0.01 -3.31 -10.03
C THR A 102 -0.95 -2.44 -10.87
N VAL A 103 -0.77 -1.11 -10.86
CA VAL A 103 -1.58 -0.20 -11.67
C VAL A 103 -1.37 -0.47 -13.17
N PHE A 104 -0.14 -0.71 -13.63
CA PHE A 104 0.11 -1.09 -15.02
C PHE A 104 -0.53 -2.42 -15.41
N GLN A 105 -0.56 -3.41 -14.50
CA GLN A 105 -1.30 -4.65 -14.75
C GLN A 105 -2.80 -4.40 -14.92
N PHE A 106 -3.37 -3.46 -14.17
CA PHE A 106 -4.77 -3.06 -14.32
C PHE A 106 -5.06 -2.31 -15.61
N ASN A 107 -4.22 -1.34 -15.99
CA ASN A 107 -4.37 -0.63 -17.27
C ASN A 107 -4.36 -1.64 -18.44
N GLU A 108 -3.42 -2.58 -18.44
CA GLU A 108 -3.32 -3.60 -19.48
C GLU A 108 -4.49 -4.60 -19.46
N LEU A 109 -5.00 -4.96 -18.29
CA LEU A 109 -6.18 -5.83 -18.18
C LEU A 109 -7.42 -5.10 -18.70
N ASN A 110 -7.67 -3.87 -18.26
CA ASN A 110 -8.85 -3.11 -18.66
C ASN A 110 -8.86 -2.86 -20.17
N LYS A 111 -7.70 -2.50 -20.73
CA LYS A 111 -7.51 -2.32 -22.18
C LYS A 111 -7.82 -3.58 -22.98
N LYS A 112 -7.48 -4.78 -22.48
CA LYS A 112 -7.83 -6.05 -23.14
C LYS A 112 -9.33 -6.34 -23.13
N CYS A 113 -10.04 -5.75 -22.17
CA CYS A 113 -11.48 -5.82 -22.03
C CYS A 113 -12.20 -4.64 -22.71
N ASP A 114 -11.55 -3.97 -23.66
CA ASP A 114 -12.07 -2.76 -24.33
C ASP A 114 -12.55 -1.67 -23.34
N PHE A 115 -11.84 -1.54 -22.22
CA PHE A 115 -12.13 -0.60 -21.12
C PHE A 115 -13.44 -0.82 -20.37
N ALA A 116 -14.11 -1.96 -20.57
CA ALA A 116 -15.40 -2.26 -19.93
C ALA A 116 -15.28 -2.97 -18.56
N LEU A 117 -14.08 -3.40 -18.15
CA LEU A 117 -13.91 -4.19 -16.91
C LEU A 117 -13.87 -3.30 -15.66
N ILE A 118 -13.17 -2.17 -15.72
CA ILE A 118 -12.95 -1.25 -14.60
C ILE A 118 -13.80 0.01 -14.81
N GLU A 119 -15.05 -0.08 -14.37
CA GLU A 119 -15.98 1.05 -14.34
C GLU A 119 -15.76 1.92 -13.11
N THR A 120 -16.52 3.03 -13.00
CA THR A 120 -16.34 4.02 -11.92
C THR A 120 -16.36 3.40 -10.52
N ASN A 121 -17.19 2.40 -10.25
CA ASN A 121 -17.31 1.80 -8.91
C ASN A 121 -16.13 0.86 -8.58
N GLU A 122 -15.74 0.01 -9.52
CA GLU A 122 -14.64 -0.94 -9.40
C GLU A 122 -13.31 -0.20 -9.25
N ARG A 123 -13.19 0.91 -9.98
CA ARG A 123 -12.08 1.85 -9.93
C ARG A 123 -11.81 2.40 -8.53
N GLU A 124 -12.84 2.92 -7.86
CA GLU A 124 -12.69 3.43 -6.49
C GLU A 124 -12.34 2.31 -5.50
N GLN A 125 -12.94 1.12 -5.66
CA GLN A 125 -12.64 -0.03 -4.80
C GLN A 125 -11.21 -0.54 -4.97
N ILE A 126 -10.71 -0.62 -6.21
CA ILE A 126 -9.32 -1.02 -6.50
C ILE A 126 -8.35 -0.03 -5.88
N ALA A 127 -8.57 1.27 -6.07
CA ALA A 127 -7.74 2.32 -5.48
C ALA A 127 -7.76 2.24 -3.94
N GLU A 128 -8.93 2.08 -3.33
CA GLU A 128 -9.06 1.97 -1.87
C GLU A 128 -8.28 0.78 -1.29
N ILE A 129 -8.34 -0.39 -1.95
CA ILE A 129 -7.58 -1.59 -1.54
C ILE A 129 -6.08 -1.31 -1.56
N ILE A 130 -5.59 -0.67 -2.63
CA ILE A 130 -4.16 -0.37 -2.79
C ILE A 130 -3.68 0.68 -1.77
N ILE A 131 -4.44 1.77 -1.61
CA ILE A 131 -4.12 2.87 -0.69
C ILE A 131 -4.14 2.39 0.76
N GLU A 132 -5.15 1.61 1.16
CA GLU A 132 -5.24 1.09 2.53
C GLU A 132 -4.07 0.13 2.82
N ALA A 133 -3.68 -0.74 1.88
CA ALA A 133 -2.55 -1.65 2.08
C ALA A 133 -1.22 -0.92 2.30
N GLY A 134 -0.96 0.14 1.52
CA GLY A 134 0.23 0.97 1.72
C GLY A 134 0.19 1.77 3.03
N TYR A 135 -0.99 2.27 3.42
CA TYR A 135 -1.20 2.93 4.72
C TYR A 135 -0.95 1.98 5.88
N LEU A 136 -1.44 0.74 5.80
CA LEU A 136 -1.24 -0.29 6.81
C LEU A 136 0.23 -0.68 6.99
N LYS A 137 1.06 -0.46 5.97
CA LYS A 137 2.51 -0.60 6.03
C LYS A 137 3.25 0.67 6.47
N GLY A 138 2.53 1.77 6.65
CA GLY A 138 3.07 3.04 7.13
C GLY A 138 3.74 3.91 6.05
N TYR A 139 3.43 3.71 4.77
CA TYR A 139 4.16 4.37 3.66
C TYR A 139 3.39 5.45 2.89
N ASN A 140 2.09 5.59 3.16
CA ASN A 140 1.25 6.68 2.64
C ASN A 140 0.16 7.01 3.66
N SER A 141 -0.45 8.19 3.52
CA SER A 141 -1.68 8.50 4.27
C SER A 141 -2.91 7.87 3.60
N LEU A 142 -4.00 7.67 4.36
CA LEU A 142 -5.28 7.18 3.79
C LEU A 142 -5.90 8.14 2.75
N THR A 143 -5.50 9.41 2.75
CA THR A 143 -6.01 10.45 1.85
C THR A 143 -5.07 10.71 0.67
N GLU A 144 -3.90 10.07 0.63
CA GLU A 144 -2.93 10.19 -0.46
C GLU A 144 -3.23 9.12 -1.49
N ASP A 145 -3.73 9.53 -2.66
CA ASP A 145 -3.94 8.62 -3.79
C ASP A 145 -2.59 8.34 -4.48
N VAL A 146 -1.87 7.39 -3.91
CA VAL A 146 -0.58 6.88 -4.43
C VAL A 146 -0.72 6.13 -5.76
N THR A 147 -1.93 5.99 -6.31
CA THR A 147 -2.18 5.30 -7.58
C THR A 147 -2.38 6.25 -8.75
N GLU A 148 -2.72 7.52 -8.48
CA GLU A 148 -3.20 8.49 -9.47
C GLU A 148 -2.22 8.73 -10.62
N GLU A 149 -0.92 8.83 -10.34
CA GLU A 149 0.12 9.14 -11.35
C GLU A 149 0.18 8.12 -12.50
N TRP A 150 -0.17 6.86 -12.24
CA TRP A 150 0.00 5.76 -13.20
C TRP A 150 -1.31 5.24 -13.77
N ARG A 151 -2.44 5.74 -13.27
CA ARG A 151 -3.77 5.28 -13.67
C ARG A 151 -4.13 5.83 -15.04
N GLU A 152 -4.28 4.91 -15.98
CA GLU A 152 -4.89 5.20 -17.28
C GLU A 152 -6.38 4.85 -17.26
N TRP A 153 -6.71 3.80 -16.50
CA TRP A 153 -8.03 3.17 -16.40
C TRP A 153 -8.72 3.00 -17.74
#